data_AF-A0AAJ2Y301-F1
#
_entry.id   AF-A0AAJ2Y301-F1
#
_cell.length_a   1.000
_cell.length_b   1.000
_cell.length_c   1.000
_cell.angle_alpha   90.00
_cell.angle_beta   90.00
_cell.angle_gamma   90.00
#
_symmetry.space_group_name_H-M   'P 1'
#
loop_
_entity.id
_entity.type
_entity.pdbx_description
1 polymer ?
#
loop_
_entity_poly.entity_id
_entity_poly.type
_entity_poly.pdbx_seq_one_letter_code
_entity_poly.pdbx_strand_id
1 'polypeptide(L)'
;MSDYVAFLHRFGEAKEKHIIRMPLYGEKDWYKSTVSVGAFRDREAGFFLGKQHEREVLCSLWRLDEWDSENVRTAESMMAIVGIANYQHPYDLLPTFEHASLFDFYKAVGYDYKKKRYV
;
A
#
# COMPACT_ATOMS: atom_id res chain seq x y z
N MET A 1 -7.00 -14.35 5.40
CA MET A 1 -6.41 -13.70 4.22
C MET A 1 -6.30 -12.24 4.55
N SER A 2 -5.14 -11.64 4.35
CA SER A 2 -4.80 -10.37 4.97
C SER A 2 -5.21 -9.20 4.07
N ASP A 3 -5.72 -8.15 4.70
CA ASP A 3 -5.94 -6.85 4.05
C ASP A 3 -4.63 -6.30 3.51
N TYR A 4 -4.72 -5.27 2.67
CA TYR A 4 -3.54 -4.59 2.12
C TYR A 4 -3.42 -3.20 2.70
N VAL A 5 -2.18 -2.73 2.82
CA VAL A 5 -1.86 -1.31 3.02
C VAL A 5 -1.18 -0.78 1.77
N ALA A 6 -1.70 0.35 1.30
CA ALA A 6 -1.19 1.10 0.16
C ALA A 6 -0.61 2.43 0.68
N PHE A 7 0.56 2.82 0.19
CA PHE A 7 1.05 4.18 0.37
C PHE A 7 1.07 4.87 -0.98
N LEU A 8 0.30 5.95 -1.11
CA LEU A 8 0.26 6.75 -2.32
C LEU A 8 1.38 7.79 -2.28
N HIS A 9 2.23 7.77 -3.30
CA HIS A 9 3.33 8.68 -3.48
C HIS A 9 3.00 9.67 -4.58
N ARG A 10 3.23 10.95 -4.31
CA ARG A 10 3.17 12.01 -5.32
C ARG A 10 4.54 12.63 -5.46
N PHE A 11 5.09 12.63 -6.67
CA PHE A 11 6.45 13.10 -6.96
C PHE A 11 7.52 12.47 -6.04
N GLY A 12 7.37 11.18 -5.74
CA GLY A 12 8.30 10.42 -4.90
C GLY A 12 8.13 10.58 -3.39
N GLU A 13 7.20 11.42 -2.93
CA GLU A 13 6.89 11.59 -1.51
C GLU A 13 5.59 10.87 -1.15
N ALA A 14 5.61 10.05 -0.09
CA ALA A 14 4.41 9.44 0.46
C ALA A 14 3.47 10.51 1.03
N LYS A 15 2.21 10.51 0.60
CA LYS A 15 1.20 11.51 1.01
C LYS A 15 0.02 10.90 1.75
N GLU A 16 -0.35 9.66 1.41
CA GLU A 16 -1.58 9.05 1.90
C GLU A 16 -1.32 7.57 2.23
N LYS A 17 -1.95 7.09 3.30
CA LYS A 17 -2.00 5.67 3.71
C LYS A 17 -3.41 5.15 3.44
N HIS A 18 -3.52 4.01 2.79
CA HIS A 18 -4.81 3.40 2.43
C HIS A 18 -4.87 1.98 2.96
N ILE A 19 -5.88 1.66 3.76
CA ILE A 19 -6.18 0.30 4.19
C ILE A 19 -7.25 -0.27 3.27
N ILE A 20 -6.94 -1.37 2.60
CA ILE A 20 -7.79 -1.99 1.59
C ILE A 20 -8.30 -3.32 2.13
N ARG A 21 -9.61 -3.39 2.37
CA ARG A 21 -10.25 -4.63 2.80
C ARG A 21 -10.32 -5.63 1.66
N MET A 22 -9.88 -6.85 1.93
CA MET A 22 -9.94 -7.95 0.98
C MET A 22 -11.05 -8.93 1.33
N PRO A 23 -11.86 -9.37 0.35
CA PRO A 23 -12.83 -10.43 0.58
C PRO A 23 -12.15 -11.72 1.08
N LEU A 24 -12.86 -12.49 1.88
CA LEU A 24 -12.41 -13.81 2.33
C LEU A 24 -12.55 -14.86 1.23
N TYR A 25 -11.84 -15.99 1.37
CA TYR A 25 -11.96 -17.09 0.43
C TYR A 25 -13.41 -17.58 0.32
N GLY A 26 -13.92 -17.65 -0.90
CA GLY A 26 -15.31 -18.04 -1.18
C GLY A 26 -16.32 -16.89 -1.18
N GLU A 27 -15.93 -15.68 -0.76
CA GLU A 27 -16.78 -14.50 -0.87
C GLU A 27 -16.85 -13.97 -2.31
N LYS A 28 -17.90 -13.19 -2.58
CA LYS A 28 -18.08 -12.54 -3.88
C LYS A 28 -16.86 -11.67 -4.21
N ASP A 29 -16.45 -11.73 -5.48
CA ASP A 29 -15.30 -10.99 -6.00
C ASP A 29 -13.94 -11.37 -5.40
N TRP A 30 -13.86 -12.43 -4.57
CA TRP A 30 -12.61 -12.92 -3.98
C TRP A 30 -11.48 -13.15 -4.99
N TYR A 31 -11.76 -14.01 -5.98
CA TYR A 31 -10.79 -14.37 -7.01
C TYR A 31 -10.36 -13.13 -7.82
N LYS A 32 -11.33 -12.29 -8.18
CA LYS A 32 -11.12 -11.10 -8.98
C LYS A 32 -10.24 -10.07 -8.26
N SER A 33 -10.51 -9.82 -6.98
CA SER A 33 -9.72 -8.92 -6.14
C SER A 33 -8.31 -9.45 -5.94
N THR A 34 -8.15 -10.74 -5.67
CA THR A 34 -6.83 -11.38 -5.47
C THR A 34 -5.94 -11.29 -6.71
N VAL A 35 -6.49 -11.62 -7.89
CA VAL A 35 -5.76 -11.51 -9.16
C VAL A 35 -5.44 -10.04 -9.47
N SER A 36 -6.39 -9.14 -9.25
CA SER A 36 -6.20 -7.73 -9.56
C SER A 36 -5.17 -7.06 -8.64
N VAL A 37 -5.18 -7.36 -7.33
CA VAL A 37 -4.24 -6.74 -6.38
C VAL A 37 -2.81 -7.22 -6.63
N GLY A 38 -2.63 -8.51 -6.96
CA GLY A 38 -1.31 -9.04 -7.34
C GLY A 38 -0.76 -8.37 -8.60
N ALA A 39 -1.58 -8.29 -9.66
CA ALA A 39 -1.17 -7.66 -10.91
C ALA A 39 -0.94 -6.14 -10.79
N PHE A 40 -1.61 -5.48 -9.84
CA PHE A 40 -1.36 -4.07 -9.52
C PHE A 40 -0.04 -3.91 -8.76
N ARG A 41 0.15 -4.67 -7.68
CA ARG A 41 1.38 -4.66 -6.87
C ARG A 41 2.63 -4.88 -7.72
N ASP A 42 2.63 -5.90 -8.56
CA ASP A 42 3.81 -6.26 -9.36
C ASP A 42 4.14 -5.16 -10.40
N ARG A 43 3.11 -4.47 -10.91
CA ARG A 43 3.28 -3.33 -11.82
C ARG A 43 3.87 -2.13 -11.12
N GLU A 44 3.32 -1.76 -9.97
CA GLU A 44 3.82 -0.61 -9.21
C GLU A 44 5.25 -0.86 -8.70
N ALA A 45 5.56 -2.08 -8.23
CA ALA A 45 6.92 -2.47 -7.85
C ALA A 45 7.91 -2.28 -9.01
N GLY A 46 7.52 -2.63 -10.24
CA GLY A 46 8.32 -2.36 -11.43
C GLY A 46 8.59 -0.87 -11.67
N PHE A 47 7.64 0.01 -11.35
CA PHE A 47 7.86 1.45 -11.46
C PHE A 47 8.78 1.98 -10.38
N PHE A 48 8.68 1.51 -9.14
CA PHE A 48 9.60 1.87 -8.06
C PHE A 48 11.05 1.52 -8.40
N LEU A 49 11.29 0.33 -8.97
CA LEU A 49 12.64 -0.13 -9.27
C LEU A 49 13.28 0.56 -10.49
N GLY A 50 12.48 1.03 -11.46
CA GLY A 50 13.02 1.46 -12.76
C GLY A 50 12.75 2.91 -13.16
N LYS A 51 11.63 3.52 -12.72
CA LYS A 51 11.11 4.77 -13.30
C LYS A 51 10.42 5.67 -12.27
N GLN A 52 10.81 5.57 -11.00
CA GLN A 52 10.12 6.28 -9.91
C GLN A 52 10.08 7.80 -10.14
N HIS A 53 11.18 8.37 -10.64
CA HIS A 53 11.34 9.80 -10.88
C HIS A 53 10.55 10.33 -12.09
N GLU A 54 10.10 9.46 -13.00
CA GLU A 54 9.34 9.84 -14.21
C GLU A 54 7.83 9.92 -13.96
N ARG A 55 7.37 9.58 -12.74
CA ARG A 55 5.96 9.36 -12.43
C ARG A 55 5.48 10.35 -11.38
N GLU A 56 4.40 11.04 -11.72
CA GLU A 56 3.71 11.91 -10.77
C GLU A 56 3.08 11.11 -9.64
N VAL A 57 2.44 9.97 -9.94
CA VAL A 57 1.74 9.13 -8.96
C VAL A 57 2.27 7.70 -9.00
N LEU A 58 2.55 7.15 -7.81
CA LEU A 58 2.96 5.77 -7.58
C LEU A 58 2.34 5.24 -6.30
N CYS A 59 2.22 3.92 -6.18
CA CYS A 59 1.68 3.29 -4.99
C CYS A 59 2.58 2.13 -4.54
N SER A 60 3.13 2.18 -3.33
CA SER A 60 3.74 0.99 -2.74
C SER A 60 2.65 0.18 -2.03
N LEU A 61 2.67 -1.14 -2.19
CA LEU A 61 1.62 -2.02 -1.70
C LEU A 61 2.20 -3.18 -0.90
N TRP A 62 1.68 -3.38 0.30
CA TRP A 62 2.08 -4.43 1.24
C TRP A 62 0.86 -5.16 1.76
N ARG A 63 1.02 -6.40 2.20
CA ARG A 63 -0.01 -6.96 3.08
C ARG A 63 0.05 -6.24 4.43
N LEU A 64 -1.10 -6.03 5.04
CA LEU A 64 -1.22 -5.26 6.27
C LEU A 64 -0.47 -5.93 7.43
N ASP A 65 -0.56 -7.26 7.53
CA ASP A 65 0.16 -8.06 8.53
C ASP A 65 1.69 -8.02 8.35
N GLU A 66 2.15 -8.05 7.10
CA GLU A 66 3.57 -7.86 6.76
C GLU A 66 4.05 -6.47 7.19
N TRP A 67 3.29 -5.42 6.88
CA TRP A 67 3.60 -4.05 7.29
C TRP A 67 3.66 -3.89 8.81
N ASP A 68 2.64 -4.37 9.52
CA ASP A 68 2.57 -4.25 10.98
C ASP A 68 3.75 -4.98 11.65
N SER A 69 4.11 -6.16 11.13
CA SER A 69 5.26 -6.93 11.63
C SER A 69 6.59 -6.20 11.39
N GLU A 70 6.81 -5.64 10.20
CA GLU A 70 8.02 -4.87 9.89
C GLU A 70 8.11 -3.57 10.70
N ASN A 71 6.99 -2.90 10.92
CA ASN A 71 6.93 -1.70 11.76
C ASN A 71 7.37 -2.00 13.20
N VAL A 72 6.88 -3.09 13.79
CA VAL A 72 7.29 -3.53 15.14
C VAL A 72 8.79 -3.82 15.17
N ARG A 73 9.30 -4.61 14.23
CA ARG A 73 10.73 -4.95 14.13
C ARG A 73 11.61 -3.70 13.98
N THR A 74 11.13 -2.71 13.23
CA THR A 74 11.84 -1.44 13.03
C THR A 74 11.87 -0.64 14.33
N ALA A 75 10.76 -0.54 15.05
CA ALA A 75 10.71 0.15 16.34
C ALA A 75 11.64 -0.49 17.38
N GLU A 76 11.66 -1.83 17.47
CA GLU A 76 12.59 -2.57 18.33
C GLU A 76 14.05 -2.28 17.96
N SER A 77 14.36 -2.26 16.67
CA SER A 77 15.71 -1.98 16.17
C SER A 77 16.15 -0.53 16.46
N MET A 78 15.24 0.43 16.29
CA MET A 78 15.50 1.84 16.59
C MET A 78 15.75 2.09 18.07
N MET A 79 15.04 1.37 18.94
CA MET A 79 15.32 1.38 20.38
C MET A 79 16.69 0.76 20.68
N ALA A 80 16.97 -0.44 20.15
CA ALA A 80 18.21 -1.16 20.46
C ALA A 80 19.48 -0.47 19.93
N ILE A 81 19.42 0.16 18.76
CA ILE A 81 20.59 0.73 18.08
C ILE A 81 20.74 2.22 18.37
N VAL A 82 19.64 2.98 18.33
CA VAL A 82 19.65 4.44 18.40
C VAL A 82 19.13 4.96 19.75
N GLY A 83 18.50 4.11 20.56
CA GLY A 83 17.94 4.49 21.86
C GLY A 83 16.58 5.20 21.78
N ILE A 84 15.86 5.09 20.66
CA ILE A 84 14.55 5.75 20.47
C ILE A 84 13.43 4.81 20.95
N ALA A 85 12.89 5.07 22.14
CA ALA A 85 11.91 4.19 22.79
C ALA A 85 10.49 4.23 22.19
N ASN A 86 10.11 5.31 21.52
CA ASN A 86 8.77 5.50 20.93
C ASN A 86 8.88 5.82 19.44
N TYR A 87 9.69 5.03 18.72
CA TYR A 87 9.80 5.21 17.28
C TYR A 87 8.44 4.99 16.62
N GLN A 88 8.00 5.98 15.85
CA GLN A 88 6.83 5.88 15.00
C GLN A 88 7.30 6.00 13.55
N HIS A 89 6.93 5.05 12.71
CA HIS A 89 7.30 5.11 11.31
C HIS A 89 6.62 6.34 10.67
N PRO A 90 7.32 7.16 9.87
CA PRO A 90 6.74 8.38 9.28
C PRO A 90 5.46 8.12 8.49
N TYR A 91 5.32 6.93 7.91
CA TYR A 91 4.12 6.56 7.14
C TYR A 91 2.89 6.32 8.00
N ASP A 92 3.04 6.08 9.31
CA ASP A 92 1.91 5.99 10.24
C ASP A 92 1.34 7.35 10.64
N LEU A 93 2.05 8.44 10.30
CA LEU A 93 1.58 9.81 10.49
C LEU A 93 0.83 10.35 9.26
N LEU A 94 0.76 9.57 8.18
CA LEU A 94 0.06 9.97 6.96
C LEU A 94 -1.46 9.92 7.18
N PRO A 95 -2.22 10.83 6.51
CA PRO A 95 -3.66 10.70 6.39
C PRO A 95 -4.05 9.28 5.97
N THR A 96 -4.89 8.64 6.79
CA THR A 96 -5.28 7.25 6.60
C THR A 96 -6.71 7.16 6.10
N PHE A 97 -6.91 6.41 5.01
CA PHE A 97 -8.20 6.15 4.40
C PHE A 97 -8.49 4.65 4.39
N GLU A 98 -9.71 4.26 4.74
CA GLU A 98 -10.14 2.86 4.70
C GLU A 98 -11.07 2.63 3.51
N HIS A 99 -10.83 1.54 2.79
CA HIS A 99 -11.59 1.15 1.61
C HIS A 99 -12.24 -0.21 1.83
N ALA A 100 -13.54 -0.29 1.57
CA ALA A 100 -14.30 -1.53 1.70
C ALA A 100 -13.92 -2.58 0.65
N SER A 101 -13.25 -2.18 -0.43
CA SER A 101 -12.75 -3.10 -1.46
C SER A 101 -11.59 -2.49 -2.25
N LEU A 102 -10.86 -3.35 -2.96
CA LEU A 102 -9.82 -2.95 -3.90
C LEU A 102 -10.32 -1.97 -5.00
N PHE A 103 -11.57 -2.15 -5.46
CA PHE A 103 -12.11 -1.29 -6.52
C PHE A 103 -12.51 0.10 -6.01
N ASP A 104 -12.93 0.19 -4.75
CA ASP A 104 -13.15 1.46 -4.08
C ASP A 104 -11.84 2.24 -3.93
N PHE A 105 -10.77 1.54 -3.51
CA PHE A 105 -9.42 2.09 -3.49
C PHE A 105 -8.99 2.64 -4.86
N TYR A 106 -9.13 1.85 -5.94
CA TYR A 106 -8.77 2.32 -7.28
C TYR A 106 -9.51 3.60 -7.69
N LYS A 107 -10.80 3.69 -7.37
CA LYS A 107 -11.58 4.90 -7.64
C LYS A 107 -11.07 6.10 -6.83
N ALA A 108 -10.73 5.89 -5.56
CA ALA A 108 -10.25 6.95 -4.68
C ALA A 108 -8.91 7.53 -5.14
N VAL A 109 -7.98 6.68 -5.61
CA VAL A 109 -6.64 7.11 -6.08
C VAL A 109 -6.59 7.45 -7.56
N GLY A 110 -7.72 7.51 -8.26
CA GLY A 110 -7.77 7.82 -9.69
C GLY A 110 -7.14 6.77 -10.60
N TYR A 111 -7.11 5.50 -10.18
CA TYR A 111 -6.54 4.42 -10.97
C TYR A 111 -7.59 3.73 -11.87
N ASP A 112 -7.42 3.84 -13.18
CA ASP A 112 -8.21 3.07 -14.14
C ASP A 112 -7.61 1.66 -14.28
N TYR A 113 -8.18 0.70 -13.55
CA TYR A 113 -7.72 -0.69 -13.55
C TYR A 113 -7.87 -1.40 -14.90
N LYS A 114 -8.76 -0.92 -15.80
CA LYS A 114 -8.91 -1.48 -17.15
C LYS A 114 -7.78 -1.00 -18.05
N LYS A 115 -7.45 0.30 -17.99
CA LYS A 115 -6.33 0.90 -18.73
C LYS A 115 -4.97 0.70 -18.03
N LYS A 116 -4.98 0.24 -16.78
CA LYS A 116 -3.82 -0.04 -15.94
C LYS A 116 -2.94 1.20 -15.73
N ARG A 117 -3.56 2.35 -15.50
CA ARG A 117 -2.89 3.65 -15.32
C ARG A 117 -3.70 4.60 -14.44
N TYR A 118 -3.02 5.53 -13.78
CA TYR A 118 -3.63 6.70 -13.14
C TYR A 118 -4.22 7.64 -14.19
N VAL A 119 -5.35 8.29 -13.88
CA VAL A 119 -6.13 9.18 -14.76
C VAL A 119 -6.46 10.48 -14.04
#